data_AF-A0A8H3X0S3-F1
#
_entry.id   AF-A0A8H3X0S3-F1
#
_cell.length_a   1.000
_cell.length_b   1.000
_cell.length_c   1.000
_cell.angle_alpha   90.00
_cell.angle_beta   90.00
_cell.angle_gamma   90.00
#
_symmetry.space_group_name_H-M   'P 1'
#
loop_
_entity.id
_entity.type
_entity.pdbx_description
1 polymer ?
#
loop_
_entity_poly.entity_id
_entity_poly.type
_entity_poly.pdbx_seq_one_letter_code
_entity_poly.pdbx_strand_id
1 'polypeptide(L)'
;MASMFEIGFLVFCIGFTSMSSGFMLYQCVSNFTKLRLACLISLIAILTISVCNFIRDLNAPLMGLVTYWFIFALVRATYTTILVVCMLDMGRKFYGEKRWNTMLFKSTIFQLFIFDSVNIVDATLIYVERLDRPEFPLFLSQLILGVSTITSSFLYAFLPVLTVHISKSATQKCHINAQSAAVGTWYMTITGILSIMYLTLYLVIFCVSDELNYSPIGNALDCLLRTGISLAIGLPPPIKVIHVVKMKIVGRMSTHVAPRDQKRILVNEQEFEQIC
;
A
#
# COMPACT_ATOMS: atom_id res chain seq x y z
N MET A 1 -31.73 7.19 -9.05
CA MET A 1 -31.31 7.53 -10.42
C MET A 1 -29.98 8.24 -10.27
N ALA A 2 -28.88 7.66 -10.77
CA ALA A 2 -27.55 8.22 -10.59
C ALA A 2 -27.42 9.56 -11.34
N SER A 3 -26.74 10.53 -10.73
CA SER A 3 -26.46 11.80 -11.39
C SER A 3 -25.44 11.59 -12.51
N MET A 4 -25.53 12.38 -13.60
CA MET A 4 -24.52 12.32 -14.67
C MET A 4 -23.10 12.56 -14.17
N PHE A 5 -22.96 13.32 -13.07
CA PHE A 5 -21.69 13.56 -12.41
C PHE A 5 -21.11 12.28 -11.78
N GLU A 6 -21.91 11.52 -11.03
CA GLU A 6 -21.50 10.25 -10.42
C GLU A 6 -21.07 9.22 -11.49
N ILE A 7 -21.86 9.09 -12.55
CA ILE A 7 -21.56 8.21 -13.68
C ILE A 7 -20.23 8.63 -14.33
N GLY A 8 -20.04 9.92 -14.59
CA GLY A 8 -18.80 10.44 -15.16
C GLY A 8 -17.58 10.15 -14.26
N PHE A 9 -17.75 10.28 -12.95
CA PHE A 9 -16.68 10.01 -11.98
C PHE A 9 -16.32 8.52 -11.89
N LEU A 10 -17.31 7.63 -11.95
CA LEU A 10 -17.11 6.18 -12.00
C LEU A 10 -16.39 5.75 -13.29
N VAL A 11 -16.79 6.30 -14.44
CA VAL A 11 -16.12 6.04 -15.72
C VAL A 11 -14.67 6.52 -15.69
N PHE A 12 -14.42 7.70 -15.13
CA PHE A 12 -13.05 8.20 -14.91
C PHE A 12 -12.24 7.24 -14.03
N CYS A 13 -12.81 6.76 -12.92
CA CYS A 13 -12.17 5.81 -12.03
C CYS A 13 -11.77 4.52 -12.77
N ILE A 14 -12.69 3.92 -13.54
CA ILE A 14 -12.42 2.73 -14.35
C ILE A 14 -11.31 3.01 -15.36
N GLY A 15 -11.39 4.14 -16.10
CA GLY A 15 -10.40 4.53 -17.09
C GLY A 15 -9.00 4.68 -16.48
N PHE A 16 -8.92 5.37 -15.34
CA PHE A 16 -7.66 5.56 -14.61
C PHE A 16 -7.07 4.24 -14.12
N THR A 17 -7.87 3.38 -13.47
CA THR A 17 -7.41 2.09 -12.97
C THR A 17 -7.04 1.13 -14.11
N SER A 18 -7.77 1.16 -15.23
CA SER A 18 -7.46 0.37 -16.42
C SER A 18 -6.13 0.78 -17.06
N MET A 19 -5.93 2.09 -17.27
CA MET A 19 -4.66 2.63 -17.78
C MET A 19 -3.50 2.29 -16.84
N SER A 20 -3.71 2.42 -15.53
CA SER A 20 -2.73 2.06 -14.49
C SER A 20 -2.38 0.57 -14.53
N SER A 21 -3.38 -0.30 -14.70
CA SER A 21 -3.19 -1.75 -14.83
C SER A 21 -2.40 -2.10 -16.08
N GLY A 22 -2.72 -1.48 -17.23
CA GLY A 22 -1.99 -1.67 -18.48
C GLY A 22 -0.53 -1.21 -18.39
N PHE A 23 -0.29 -0.06 -17.76
CA PHE A 23 1.07 0.42 -17.50
C PHE A 23 1.84 -0.53 -16.57
N MET A 24 1.21 -1.03 -15.51
CA MET A 24 1.82 -1.98 -14.58
C MET A 24 2.11 -3.33 -15.23
N LEU A 25 1.22 -3.79 -16.12
CA LEU A 25 1.41 -4.99 -16.93
C LEU A 25 2.63 -4.84 -17.84
N TYR A 26 2.73 -3.72 -18.56
CA TYR A 26 3.91 -3.41 -19.38
C TYR A 26 5.20 -3.44 -18.54
N GLN A 27 5.19 -2.81 -17.37
CA GLN A 27 6.34 -2.83 -16.44
C GLN A 27 6.66 -4.23 -15.91
N CYS A 28 5.65 -5.08 -15.72
CA CYS A 28 5.82 -6.47 -15.28
C CYS A 28 6.45 -7.33 -16.39
N VAL A 29 6.03 -7.14 -17.65
CA VAL A 29 6.58 -7.85 -18.82
C VAL A 29 8.00 -7.38 -19.14
N SER A 30 8.25 -6.07 -19.11
CA SER A 30 9.56 -5.51 -19.44
C SER A 30 10.62 -5.82 -18.37
N ASN A 31 10.25 -5.77 -17.09
CA ASN A 31 11.18 -5.89 -15.97
C ASN A 31 10.49 -6.59 -14.80
N PHE A 32 10.42 -7.92 -14.89
CA PHE A 32 9.67 -8.74 -13.96
C PHE A 32 10.23 -8.69 -12.54
N THR A 33 9.36 -8.41 -11.56
CA THR A 33 9.64 -8.63 -10.15
C THR A 33 8.39 -9.15 -9.45
N LYS A 34 8.57 -9.92 -8.37
CA LYS A 34 7.45 -10.43 -7.56
C LYS A 34 6.57 -9.31 -7.00
N LEU A 35 7.19 -8.18 -6.63
CA LEU A 35 6.49 -6.98 -6.17
C LEU A 35 5.57 -6.40 -7.26
N ARG A 36 6.08 -6.28 -8.49
CA ARG A 36 5.31 -5.77 -9.63
C ARG A 36 4.14 -6.67 -10.00
N LEU A 37 4.36 -7.99 -9.95
CA LEU A 37 3.28 -8.96 -10.17
C LEU A 37 2.20 -8.83 -9.08
N ALA A 38 2.59 -8.71 -7.81
CA ALA A 38 1.66 -8.53 -6.71
C ALA A 38 0.85 -7.23 -6.84
N CYS A 39 1.50 -6.11 -7.20
CA CYS A 39 0.83 -4.85 -7.51
C CYS A 39 -0.11 -4.96 -8.72
N LEU A 40 0.25 -5.73 -9.76
CA LEU A 40 -0.62 -5.99 -10.90
C LEU A 40 -1.87 -6.79 -10.48
N ILE A 41 -1.72 -7.84 -9.66
CA ILE A 41 -2.85 -8.61 -9.14
C ILE A 41 -3.77 -7.72 -8.30
N SER A 42 -3.19 -6.86 -7.45
CA SER A 42 -3.94 -5.85 -6.69
C SER A 42 -4.72 -4.91 -7.61
N LEU A 43 -4.09 -4.39 -8.67
CA LEU A 43 -4.75 -3.51 -9.64
C LEU A 43 -5.88 -4.20 -10.40
N ILE A 44 -5.75 -5.49 -10.74
CA ILE A 44 -6.83 -6.26 -11.37
C ILE A 44 -8.01 -6.43 -10.39
N ALA A 45 -7.74 -6.69 -9.10
CA ALA A 45 -8.80 -6.75 -8.09
C ALA A 45 -9.49 -5.38 -7.91
N ILE A 46 -8.73 -4.28 -7.91
CA ILE A 46 -9.27 -2.91 -7.83
C ILE A 46 -10.10 -2.58 -9.08
N LEU A 47 -9.63 -2.97 -10.27
CA LEU A 47 -10.38 -2.79 -11.52
C LEU A 47 -11.70 -3.56 -11.47
N THR A 48 -11.69 -4.77 -10.91
CA THR A 48 -12.90 -5.58 -10.74
C THR A 48 -13.94 -4.87 -9.89
N ILE A 49 -13.56 -4.35 -8.70
CA ILE A 49 -14.50 -3.61 -7.85
C ILE A 49 -14.91 -2.27 -8.46
N SER A 50 -14.03 -1.59 -9.20
CA SER A 50 -14.36 -0.35 -9.92
C SER A 50 -15.43 -0.59 -10.99
N VAL A 51 -15.33 -1.68 -11.74
CA VAL A 51 -16.37 -2.11 -12.68
C VAL A 51 -17.66 -2.50 -11.95
N CYS A 52 -17.57 -3.19 -10.81
CA CYS A 52 -18.74 -3.54 -10.00
C CYS A 52 -19.47 -2.28 -9.49
N ASN A 53 -18.75 -1.24 -9.07
CA ASN A 53 -19.33 0.06 -8.69
C ASN A 53 -20.14 0.66 -9.83
N PHE A 54 -19.58 0.70 -11.04
CA PHE A 54 -20.30 1.23 -12.20
C PHE A 54 -21.55 0.41 -12.54
N ILE A 55 -21.45 -0.92 -12.57
CA ILE A 55 -22.59 -1.80 -12.86
C ILE A 55 -23.68 -1.65 -11.77
N ARG A 56 -23.29 -1.51 -10.50
CA ARG A 56 -24.20 -1.30 -9.38
C ARG A 56 -24.93 0.04 -9.49
N ASP A 57 -24.24 1.10 -9.87
CA ASP A 57 -24.81 2.44 -10.02
C ASP A 57 -25.84 2.53 -11.16
N LEU A 58 -25.59 1.78 -12.24
CA LEU A 58 -26.57 1.58 -13.33
C LEU A 58 -27.80 0.75 -12.92
N ASN A 59 -27.85 0.24 -11.68
CA ASN A 59 -28.88 -0.67 -11.16
C ASN A 59 -29.09 -1.90 -12.06
N ALA A 60 -28.02 -2.43 -12.64
CA ALA A 60 -28.11 -3.64 -13.44
C ALA A 60 -28.48 -4.85 -12.55
N PRO A 61 -29.37 -5.75 -13.01
CA PRO A 61 -29.90 -6.85 -12.21
C PRO A 61 -28.83 -7.86 -11.77
N LEU A 62 -27.69 -7.89 -12.46
CA LEU A 62 -26.57 -8.78 -12.19
C LEU A 62 -25.77 -8.40 -10.92
N MET A 63 -25.90 -7.15 -10.45
CA MET A 63 -25.12 -6.60 -9.33
C MET A 63 -26.03 -6.05 -8.21
N GLY A 64 -26.73 -6.95 -7.53
CA GLY A 64 -27.47 -6.63 -6.30
C GLY A 64 -26.54 -6.20 -5.16
N LEU A 65 -27.10 -5.57 -4.11
CA LEU A 65 -26.34 -5.07 -2.96
C LEU A 65 -25.54 -6.17 -2.25
N VAL A 66 -26.17 -7.31 -1.99
CA VAL A 66 -25.51 -8.48 -1.37
C VAL A 66 -24.28 -8.92 -2.17
N THR A 67 -24.42 -9.08 -3.49
CA THR A 67 -23.32 -9.48 -4.38
C THR A 67 -22.21 -8.44 -4.39
N TYR A 68 -22.57 -7.16 -4.45
CA TYR A 68 -21.61 -6.06 -4.41
C TYR A 68 -20.79 -6.08 -3.12
N TRP A 69 -21.43 -6.14 -1.95
CA TRP A 69 -20.75 -6.10 -0.66
C TRP A 69 -19.90 -7.35 -0.41
N PHE A 70 -20.35 -8.51 -0.89
CA PHE A 70 -19.54 -9.72 -0.89
C PHE A 70 -18.24 -9.56 -1.70
N ILE A 71 -18.33 -9.07 -2.95
CA ILE A 71 -17.15 -8.81 -3.78
C ILE A 71 -16.26 -7.74 -3.13
N PHE A 72 -16.85 -6.68 -2.58
CA PHE A 72 -16.13 -5.62 -1.89
C PHE A 72 -15.31 -6.17 -0.71
N ALA A 73 -15.91 -7.03 0.13
CA ALA A 73 -15.22 -7.65 1.25
C ALA A 73 -14.02 -8.50 0.80
N LEU A 74 -14.19 -9.31 -0.26
CA LEU A 74 -13.12 -10.13 -0.81
C LEU A 74 -11.97 -9.30 -1.41
N VAL A 75 -12.30 -8.25 -2.17
CA VAL A 75 -11.30 -7.35 -2.76
C VAL A 75 -10.53 -6.61 -1.67
N ARG A 76 -11.23 -6.11 -0.65
CA ARG A 76 -10.61 -5.45 0.52
C ARG A 76 -9.63 -6.37 1.24
N ALA A 77 -10.01 -7.62 1.52
CA ALA A 77 -9.14 -8.60 2.14
C ALA A 77 -7.90 -8.86 1.26
N THR A 78 -8.14 -9.27 0.00
CA THR A 78 -7.08 -9.60 -0.96
C THR A 78 -6.08 -8.46 -1.15
N TYR A 79 -6.57 -7.24 -1.34
CA TYR A 79 -5.75 -6.04 -1.48
C TYR A 79 -4.83 -5.82 -0.28
N THR A 80 -5.40 -5.93 0.93
CA THR A 80 -4.68 -5.67 2.17
C THR A 80 -3.62 -6.73 2.42
N THR A 81 -3.96 -7.99 2.19
CA THR A 81 -3.04 -9.14 2.28
C THR A 81 -1.88 -8.99 1.30
N ILE A 82 -2.15 -8.63 0.04
CA ILE A 82 -1.11 -8.37 -0.95
C ILE A 82 -0.20 -7.23 -0.48
N LEU A 83 -0.77 -6.12 -0.02
CA LEU A 83 0.01 -4.96 0.43
C LEU A 83 0.91 -5.31 1.62
N VAL A 84 0.38 -6.00 2.63
CA VAL A 84 1.13 -6.43 3.81
C VAL A 84 2.25 -7.40 3.43
N VAL A 85 1.97 -8.39 2.59
CA VAL A 85 2.98 -9.35 2.12
C VAL A 85 4.08 -8.63 1.33
N CYS A 86 3.73 -7.67 0.48
CA CYS A 86 4.70 -6.84 -0.23
C CYS A 86 5.59 -6.04 0.74
N MET A 87 5.02 -5.43 1.77
CA MET A 87 5.77 -4.70 2.80
C MET A 87 6.72 -5.62 3.57
N LEU A 88 6.27 -6.82 3.95
CA LEU A 88 7.11 -7.82 4.59
C LEU A 88 8.24 -8.32 3.66
N ASP A 89 7.96 -8.50 2.37
CA ASP A 89 8.96 -8.91 1.37
C ASP A 89 10.02 -7.83 1.11
N MET A 90 9.62 -6.55 1.19
CA MET A 90 10.55 -5.43 1.16
C MET A 90 11.39 -5.38 2.45
N GLY A 91 10.74 -5.50 3.62
CA GLY A 91 11.38 -5.42 4.92
C GLY A 91 12.44 -6.48 5.16
N ARG A 92 12.18 -7.74 4.77
CA ARG A 92 13.12 -8.85 4.98
C ARG A 92 14.51 -8.62 4.36
N LYS A 93 14.62 -7.76 3.34
CA LYS A 93 15.90 -7.44 2.68
C LYS A 93 16.85 -6.67 3.60
N PHE A 94 16.34 -6.01 4.64
CA PHE A 94 17.13 -5.22 5.58
C PHE A 94 17.63 -6.01 6.80
N TYR A 95 17.04 -7.18 7.10
CA TYR A 95 17.28 -7.91 8.36
C TYR A 95 18.24 -9.11 8.24
N GLY A 96 18.80 -9.37 7.04
CA GLY A 96 19.79 -10.43 6.82
C GLY A 96 19.34 -11.79 7.39
N GLU A 97 20.14 -12.37 8.28
CA GLU A 97 19.89 -13.67 8.93
C GLU A 97 18.66 -13.67 9.85
N LYS A 98 18.32 -12.54 10.49
CA LYS A 98 17.16 -12.44 11.42
C LYS A 98 15.84 -12.09 10.72
N ARG A 99 15.79 -12.16 9.39
CA ARG A 99 14.65 -11.71 8.58
C ARG A 99 13.27 -12.26 8.99
N TRP A 100 13.18 -13.50 9.46
CA TRP A 100 11.91 -14.15 9.84
C TRP A 100 11.63 -14.13 11.36
N ASN A 101 12.62 -13.78 12.17
CA ASN A 101 12.56 -13.96 13.63
C ASN A 101 12.44 -12.65 14.40
N THR A 102 11.97 -11.58 13.76
CA THR A 102 11.64 -10.34 14.48
C THR A 102 10.25 -10.44 15.09
N MET A 103 10.07 -9.83 16.26
CA MET A 103 8.76 -9.76 16.91
C MET A 103 7.71 -9.07 16.03
N LEU A 104 8.12 -8.03 15.30
CA LEU A 104 7.24 -7.30 14.37
C LEU A 104 6.76 -8.17 13.20
N PHE A 105 7.63 -8.99 12.62
CA PHE A 105 7.24 -9.90 11.55
C PHE A 105 6.16 -10.89 12.04
N LYS A 106 6.41 -11.56 13.18
CA LYS A 106 5.47 -12.52 13.77
C LYS A 106 4.13 -11.87 14.15
N SER A 107 4.20 -10.69 14.76
CA SER A 107 3.00 -9.90 15.13
C SER A 107 2.18 -9.52 13.89
N THR A 108 2.84 -9.03 12.83
CA THR A 108 2.16 -8.66 11.57
C THR A 108 1.45 -9.85 10.94
N ILE A 109 2.10 -11.01 10.87
CA ILE A 109 1.49 -12.23 10.31
C ILE A 109 0.29 -12.66 11.15
N PHE A 110 0.39 -12.63 12.48
CA PHE A 110 -0.72 -12.95 13.37
C PHE A 110 -1.91 -11.99 13.20
N GLN A 111 -1.63 -10.68 13.14
CA GLN A 111 -2.65 -9.66 12.87
C GLN A 111 -3.33 -9.86 11.52
N LEU A 112 -2.56 -10.22 10.48
CA LEU A 112 -3.08 -10.49 9.15
C LEU A 112 -4.03 -11.70 9.16
N PHE A 113 -3.70 -12.78 9.86
CA PHE A 113 -4.59 -13.93 10.00
C PHE A 113 -5.91 -13.56 10.68
N ILE A 114 -5.87 -12.74 11.74
CA ILE A 114 -7.09 -12.25 12.41
C ILE A 114 -7.90 -11.38 11.45
N PHE A 115 -7.25 -10.44 10.76
CA PHE A 115 -7.90 -9.56 9.79
C PHE A 115 -8.60 -10.34 8.67
N ASP A 116 -7.93 -11.33 8.07
CA ASP A 116 -8.52 -12.16 7.01
C ASP A 116 -9.67 -13.01 7.54
N SER A 117 -9.54 -13.56 8.76
CA SER A 117 -10.63 -14.32 9.41
C SER A 117 -11.88 -13.45 9.61
N VAL A 118 -11.73 -12.21 10.08
CA VAL A 118 -12.86 -11.28 10.26
C VAL A 118 -13.50 -10.89 8.93
N ASN A 119 -12.71 -10.72 7.85
CA ASN A 119 -13.27 -10.46 6.52
C ASN A 119 -14.02 -11.66 5.95
N ILE A 120 -13.55 -12.89 6.20
CA ILE A 120 -14.25 -14.12 5.79
C ILE A 120 -15.59 -14.25 6.54
N VAL A 121 -15.60 -13.99 7.85
CA VAL A 121 -16.83 -14.01 8.66
C VAL A 121 -17.84 -13.00 8.13
N ASP A 122 -17.42 -11.76 7.90
CA ASP A 122 -18.29 -10.69 7.35
C ASP A 122 -18.83 -11.04 5.95
N ALA A 123 -17.97 -11.51 5.03
CA ALA A 123 -18.42 -11.96 3.71
C ALA A 123 -19.42 -13.13 3.80
N THR A 124 -19.22 -14.04 4.75
CA THR A 124 -20.13 -15.17 4.98
C THR A 124 -21.47 -14.68 5.53
N LEU A 125 -21.48 -13.76 6.50
CA LEU A 125 -22.70 -13.17 7.05
C LEU A 125 -23.50 -12.43 5.98
N ILE A 126 -22.84 -11.57 5.18
CA ILE A 126 -23.46 -10.87 4.06
C ILE A 126 -24.15 -11.85 3.11
N TYR A 127 -23.47 -12.95 2.77
CA TYR A 127 -24.01 -13.95 1.83
C TYR A 127 -25.16 -14.76 2.41
N VAL A 128 -25.03 -15.26 3.65
CA VAL A 128 -26.00 -16.15 4.30
C VAL A 128 -27.25 -15.40 4.75
N GLU A 129 -27.06 -14.26 5.42
CA GLU A 129 -28.17 -13.46 5.96
C GLU A 129 -28.76 -12.48 4.93
N ARG A 130 -28.19 -12.44 3.71
CA ARG A 130 -28.61 -11.55 2.62
C ARG A 130 -28.60 -10.09 3.04
N LEU A 131 -27.57 -9.68 3.79
CA LEU A 131 -27.44 -8.32 4.26
C LEU A 131 -27.16 -7.36 3.09
N ASP A 132 -27.97 -6.32 2.98
CA ASP A 132 -27.81 -5.26 1.98
C ASP A 132 -26.67 -4.29 2.30
N ARG A 133 -26.06 -4.43 3.49
CA ARG A 133 -24.90 -3.66 3.97
C ARG A 133 -24.12 -4.45 5.03
N PRO A 134 -22.81 -4.20 5.18
CA PRO A 134 -22.05 -4.77 6.28
C PRO A 134 -22.48 -4.19 7.63
N GLU A 135 -22.40 -5.02 8.67
CA GLU A 135 -22.64 -4.60 10.05
C GLU A 135 -21.57 -3.59 10.48
N PHE A 136 -22.01 -2.43 10.97
CA PHE A 136 -21.10 -1.33 11.30
C PHE A 136 -20.00 -1.72 12.30
N PRO A 137 -20.27 -2.45 13.41
CA PRO A 137 -19.23 -2.88 14.33
C PRO A 137 -18.18 -3.79 13.68
N LEU A 138 -18.61 -4.70 12.79
CA LEU A 138 -17.70 -5.58 12.06
C LEU A 138 -16.85 -4.77 11.08
N PHE A 139 -17.48 -3.88 10.31
CA PHE A 139 -16.77 -3.02 9.36
C PHE A 139 -15.72 -2.13 10.06
N LEU A 140 -16.07 -1.52 11.19
CA LEU A 140 -15.16 -0.70 11.99
C LEU A 140 -14.00 -1.53 12.55
N SER A 141 -14.28 -2.74 13.05
CA SER A 141 -13.24 -3.64 13.56
C SER A 141 -12.23 -4.02 12.46
N GLN A 142 -12.70 -4.28 11.23
CA GLN A 142 -11.86 -4.57 10.08
C GLN A 142 -11.01 -3.36 9.69
N LEU A 143 -11.57 -2.15 9.73
CA LEU A 143 -10.81 -0.93 9.44
C LEU A 143 -9.66 -0.75 10.45
N ILE A 144 -9.95 -0.89 11.75
CA ILE A 144 -8.94 -0.77 12.81
C ILE A 144 -7.86 -1.85 12.66
N LEU A 145 -8.27 -3.11 12.48
CA LEU A 145 -7.36 -4.24 12.28
C LEU A 145 -6.52 -4.07 11.01
N GLY A 146 -7.12 -3.61 9.91
CA GLY A 146 -6.43 -3.36 8.64
C GLY A 146 -5.36 -2.28 8.80
N VAL A 147 -5.71 -1.14 9.40
CA VAL A 147 -4.77 -0.04 9.67
C VAL A 147 -3.64 -0.49 10.59
N SER A 148 -3.97 -1.23 11.65
CA SER A 148 -2.97 -1.79 12.58
C SER A 148 -2.00 -2.75 11.87
N THR A 149 -2.53 -3.66 11.05
CA THR A 149 -1.72 -4.65 10.30
C THR A 149 -0.81 -3.97 9.28
N ILE A 150 -1.34 -3.00 8.52
CA ILE A 150 -0.55 -2.21 7.57
C ILE A 150 0.55 -1.45 8.30
N THR A 151 0.22 -0.77 9.40
CA THR A 151 1.18 0.00 10.21
C THR A 151 2.28 -0.91 10.78
N SER A 152 1.94 -2.09 11.27
CA SER A 152 2.91 -3.08 11.79
C SER A 152 3.85 -3.58 10.68
N SER A 153 3.29 -3.91 9.50
CA SER A 153 4.06 -4.32 8.32
C SER A 153 5.01 -3.22 7.83
N PHE A 154 4.54 -1.97 7.91
CA PHE A 154 5.28 -0.78 7.52
C PHE A 154 6.41 -0.49 8.50
N LEU A 155 6.14 -0.54 9.80
CA LEU A 155 7.16 -0.43 10.84
C LEU A 155 8.21 -1.52 10.65
N TYR A 156 7.82 -2.77 10.42
CA TYR A 156 8.78 -3.81 10.08
C TYR A 156 9.62 -3.45 8.85
N ALA A 157 9.00 -2.98 7.76
CA ALA A 157 9.71 -2.67 6.53
C ALA A 157 10.73 -1.53 6.67
N PHE A 158 10.39 -0.49 7.45
CA PHE A 158 11.14 0.76 7.49
C PHE A 158 11.81 1.07 8.82
N LEU A 159 11.63 0.27 9.87
CA LEU A 159 12.35 0.44 11.14
C LEU A 159 13.88 0.51 10.95
N PRO A 160 14.52 -0.31 10.10
CA PRO A 160 15.97 -0.20 9.88
C PRO A 160 16.37 1.17 9.31
N VAL A 161 15.57 1.72 8.40
CA VAL A 161 15.79 3.06 7.81
C VAL A 161 15.57 4.15 8.87
N LEU A 162 14.52 4.05 9.68
CA LEU A 162 14.25 4.97 10.79
C LEU A 162 15.37 4.95 11.84
N THR A 163 15.91 3.77 12.16
CA THR A 163 16.99 3.65 13.15
C THR A 163 18.28 4.32 12.69
N VAL A 164 18.59 4.34 11.39
CA VAL A 164 19.73 5.09 10.83
C VAL A 164 19.53 6.60 10.96
N HIS A 165 18.29 7.09 10.91
CA HIS A 165 17.97 8.51 11.06
C HIS A 165 17.91 8.98 12.52
N ILE A 166 17.48 8.11 13.44
CA ILE A 166 17.21 8.45 14.85
C ILE A 166 18.41 8.11 15.75
N SER A 167 19.12 7.01 15.49
CA SER A 167 20.28 6.63 16.29
C SER A 167 21.54 7.31 15.80
N LYS A 168 21.97 8.35 16.53
CA LYS A 168 23.33 8.92 16.44
C LYS A 168 24.43 7.99 16.99
N SER A 169 24.07 6.81 17.49
CA SER A 169 25.01 5.94 18.19
C SER A 169 25.63 4.92 17.23
N ALA A 170 26.95 5.02 17.08
CA ALA A 170 27.83 4.24 16.21
C ALA A 170 27.90 2.73 16.52
N THR A 171 26.97 2.18 17.30
CA THR A 171 27.04 0.80 17.83
C THR A 171 26.27 -0.23 17.02
N GLN A 172 25.44 0.17 16.05
CA GLN A 172 24.80 -0.77 15.13
C GLN A 172 25.39 -0.61 13.74
N LYS A 173 26.45 -1.39 13.45
CA LYS A 173 27.09 -1.57 12.13
C LYS A 173 26.13 -2.23 11.12
N CYS A 174 24.94 -1.67 10.91
CA CYS A 174 24.16 -2.00 9.74
C CYS A 174 24.66 -1.06 8.63
N HIS A 175 25.54 -1.54 7.76
CA HIS A 175 25.96 -0.84 6.54
C HIS A 175 24.74 -0.73 5.60
N ILE A 176 23.75 0.09 5.94
CA ILE A 176 22.63 0.39 5.07
C ILE A 176 23.15 1.38 4.05
N ASN A 177 23.18 0.96 2.78
CA ASN A 177 23.54 1.83 1.66
C ASN A 177 22.62 3.07 1.67
N ALA A 178 23.21 4.27 1.61
CA ALA A 178 22.47 5.54 1.60
C ALA A 178 21.41 5.61 0.49
N GLN A 179 21.65 4.91 -0.64
CA GLN A 179 20.67 4.78 -1.71
C GLN A 179 19.47 3.92 -1.30
N SER A 180 19.68 2.80 -0.60
CA SER A 180 18.59 1.96 -0.07
C SER A 180 17.78 2.70 0.99
N ALA A 181 18.43 3.51 1.84
CA ALA A 181 17.75 4.39 2.79
C ALA A 181 16.89 5.45 2.06
N ALA A 182 17.44 6.13 1.05
CA ALA A 182 16.71 7.14 0.28
C ALA A 182 15.48 6.58 -0.45
N VAL A 183 15.63 5.40 -1.08
CA VAL A 183 14.52 4.67 -1.71
C VAL A 183 13.47 4.29 -0.66
N GLY A 184 13.92 3.78 0.49
CA GLY A 184 13.03 3.45 1.60
C GLY A 184 12.23 4.65 2.11
N THR A 185 12.88 5.80 2.31
CA THR A 185 12.23 7.05 2.73
C THR A 185 11.19 7.53 1.71
N TRP A 186 11.46 7.40 0.41
CA TRP A 186 10.49 7.75 -0.63
C TRP A 186 9.22 6.92 -0.51
N TYR A 187 9.36 5.58 -0.48
CA TYR A 187 8.21 4.69 -0.34
C TYR A 187 7.46 4.98 0.96
N MET A 188 8.17 5.17 2.08
CA MET A 188 7.57 5.54 3.36
C MET A 188 6.74 6.82 3.28
N THR A 189 7.25 7.85 2.61
CA THR A 189 6.56 9.14 2.51
C THR A 189 5.31 9.04 1.64
N ILE A 190 5.42 8.45 0.44
CA ILE A 190 4.29 8.40 -0.51
C ILE A 190 3.18 7.48 0.00
N THR A 191 3.51 6.32 0.56
CA THR A 191 2.49 5.42 1.12
C THR A 191 1.88 5.98 2.39
N GLY A 192 2.66 6.71 3.19
CA GLY A 192 2.15 7.43 4.37
C GLY A 192 1.09 8.48 4.00
N ILE A 193 1.38 9.35 3.01
CA ILE A 193 0.44 10.37 2.53
C ILE A 193 -0.86 9.72 2.04
N LEU A 194 -0.75 8.69 1.20
CA LEU A 194 -1.92 8.00 0.65
C LEU A 194 -2.75 7.28 1.73
N SER A 195 -2.10 6.72 2.76
CA SER A 195 -2.78 6.08 3.88
C SER A 195 -3.53 7.10 4.74
N ILE A 196 -2.97 8.29 4.94
CA ILE A 196 -3.66 9.39 5.63
C ILE A 196 -4.89 9.82 4.83
N MET A 197 -4.76 9.98 3.50
CA MET A 197 -5.92 10.32 2.65
C MET A 197 -7.02 9.25 2.74
N TYR A 198 -6.64 7.98 2.77
CA TYR A 198 -7.57 6.85 2.93
C TYR A 198 -8.30 6.88 4.28
N LEU A 199 -7.58 7.14 5.38
CA LEU A 199 -8.19 7.31 6.70
C LEU A 199 -9.16 8.49 6.74
N THR A 200 -8.74 9.64 6.18
CA THR A 200 -9.58 10.83 6.10
C THR A 200 -10.86 10.57 5.31
N LEU A 201 -10.79 9.82 4.20
CA LEU A 201 -11.97 9.43 3.43
C LEU A 201 -12.99 8.69 4.30
N TYR A 202 -12.56 7.64 5.02
CA TYR A 202 -13.46 6.86 5.87
C TYR A 202 -13.97 7.63 7.08
N LEU A 203 -13.15 8.51 7.67
CA LEU A 203 -13.62 9.42 8.72
C LEU A 203 -14.73 10.34 8.22
N VAL A 204 -14.57 10.94 7.02
CA VAL A 204 -15.61 11.77 6.42
C VAL A 204 -16.87 10.96 6.14
N ILE A 205 -16.74 9.74 5.62
CA ILE A 205 -17.89 8.84 5.38
C ILE A 205 -18.66 8.59 6.68
N PHE A 206 -17.96 8.28 7.77
CA PHE A 206 -18.60 8.04 9.08
C PHE A 206 -19.17 9.30 9.74
N CYS A 207 -18.60 10.47 9.48
CA CYS A 207 -19.11 11.73 10.01
C CYS A 207 -20.32 12.27 9.24
N VAL A 208 -20.43 11.95 7.94
CA VAL A 208 -21.47 12.49 7.06
C VAL A 208 -22.62 11.50 6.86
N SER A 209 -22.37 10.20 7.03
CA SER A 209 -23.36 9.15 6.86
C SER A 209 -23.46 8.31 8.13
N ASP A 210 -24.64 8.34 8.75
CA ASP A 210 -24.97 7.50 9.91
C ASP A 210 -25.05 6.00 9.55
N GLU A 211 -25.07 5.68 8.25
CA GLU A 211 -25.19 4.33 7.74
C GLU A 211 -24.11 4.04 6.68
N LEU A 212 -23.60 2.80 6.65
CA LEU A 212 -22.65 2.28 5.64
C LEU A 212 -23.31 2.07 4.26
N ASN A 213 -24.13 3.02 3.84
CA ASN A 213 -24.87 2.93 2.59
C ASN A 213 -23.93 3.09 1.39
N TYR A 214 -24.32 2.46 0.28
CA TYR A 214 -23.57 2.53 -0.96
C TYR A 214 -23.43 3.98 -1.43
N SER A 215 -22.19 4.45 -1.61
CA SER A 215 -21.86 5.78 -2.13
C SER A 215 -21.01 5.65 -3.40
N PRO A 216 -21.52 6.03 -4.58
CA PRO A 216 -20.78 5.94 -5.84
C PRO A 216 -19.45 6.68 -5.80
N ILE A 217 -19.47 7.92 -5.30
CA ILE A 217 -18.29 8.79 -5.22
C ILE A 217 -17.30 8.27 -4.16
N GLY A 218 -17.80 7.87 -2.99
CA GLY A 218 -16.94 7.33 -1.92
C GLY A 218 -16.21 6.06 -2.36
N ASN A 219 -16.92 5.14 -3.02
CA ASN A 219 -16.34 3.90 -3.52
C ASN A 219 -15.35 4.13 -4.68
N ALA A 220 -15.63 5.10 -5.55
CA ALA A 220 -14.68 5.51 -6.59
C ALA A 220 -13.40 6.12 -6.01
N LEU A 221 -13.52 6.98 -4.98
CA LEU A 221 -12.36 7.54 -4.27
C LEU A 221 -11.54 6.45 -3.57
N ASP A 222 -12.17 5.47 -2.93
CA ASP A 222 -11.49 4.29 -2.37
C ASP A 222 -10.68 3.55 -3.44
N CYS A 223 -11.29 3.29 -4.60
CA CYS A 223 -10.61 2.65 -5.73
C CYS A 223 -9.41 3.47 -6.25
N LEU A 224 -9.57 4.79 -6.38
CA LEU A 224 -8.49 5.70 -6.82
C LEU A 224 -7.32 5.71 -5.82
N LEU A 225 -7.60 5.75 -4.52
CA LEU A 225 -6.58 5.72 -3.48
C LEU A 225 -5.83 4.38 -3.47
N ARG A 226 -6.53 3.24 -3.55
CA ARG A 226 -5.91 1.91 -3.65
C ARG A 226 -5.08 1.74 -4.91
N THR A 227 -5.55 2.30 -6.04
CA THR A 227 -4.80 2.33 -7.31
C THR A 227 -3.52 3.13 -7.12
N GLY A 228 -3.61 4.33 -6.53
CA GLY A 228 -2.46 5.18 -6.23
C GLY A 228 -1.43 4.50 -5.34
N ILE A 229 -1.87 3.81 -4.28
CA ILE A 229 -0.97 3.06 -3.38
C ILE A 229 -0.29 1.90 -4.12
N SER A 230 -1.05 1.14 -4.93
CA SER A 230 -0.50 0.02 -5.70
C SER A 230 0.57 0.48 -6.70
N LEU A 231 0.32 1.60 -7.38
CA LEU A 231 1.30 2.22 -8.28
C LEU A 231 2.51 2.76 -7.52
N ALA A 232 2.29 3.45 -6.40
CA ALA A 232 3.35 4.03 -5.59
C ALA A 232 4.32 2.97 -5.06
N ILE A 233 3.85 1.75 -4.79
CA ILE A 233 4.67 0.61 -4.38
C ILE A 233 5.29 -0.10 -5.58
N GLY A 234 4.53 -0.30 -6.66
CA GLY A 234 4.96 -1.10 -7.82
C GLY A 234 5.98 -0.40 -8.72
N LEU A 235 5.99 0.92 -8.73
CA LEU A 235 6.87 1.71 -9.60
C LEU A 235 8.19 2.09 -8.92
N PRO A 236 9.29 2.14 -9.67
CA PRO A 236 10.56 2.64 -9.14
C PRO A 236 10.43 4.13 -8.79
N PRO A 237 11.14 4.62 -7.76
CA PRO A 237 11.10 6.04 -7.43
C PRO A 237 11.74 6.88 -8.55
N PRO A 238 11.31 8.14 -8.73
CA PRO A 238 11.96 9.03 -9.68
C PRO A 238 13.42 9.28 -9.27
N ILE A 239 14.35 9.07 -10.20
CA ILE A 239 15.80 9.19 -9.97
C ILE A 239 16.17 10.56 -9.40
N LYS A 240 15.56 11.64 -9.91
CA LYS A 240 15.76 13.01 -9.43
C LYS A 240 15.41 13.17 -7.95
N VAL A 241 14.34 12.53 -7.49
CA VAL A 241 13.93 12.60 -6.08
C VAL A 241 14.88 11.79 -5.21
N ILE A 242 15.27 10.59 -5.65
CA ILE A 242 16.29 9.78 -4.93
C ILE A 242 17.58 10.58 -4.77
N HIS A 243 18.03 11.29 -5.81
CA HIS A 243 19.25 12.08 -5.77
C HIS A 243 19.17 13.19 -4.71
N VAL A 244 18.05 13.92 -4.65
CA VAL A 244 17.81 14.98 -3.64
C VAL A 244 17.76 14.39 -2.23
N VAL A 245 17.06 13.26 -2.05
CA VAL A 245 16.98 12.58 -0.75
C VAL A 245 18.36 12.06 -0.34
N LYS A 246 19.09 11.40 -1.24
CA LYS A 246 20.47 10.93 -1.02
C LYS A 246 21.38 12.08 -0.62
N MET A 247 21.36 13.20 -1.33
CA MET A 247 22.16 14.39 -0.99
C MET A 247 21.83 14.94 0.41
N LYS A 248 20.55 14.95 0.81
CA LYS A 248 20.17 15.35 2.18
C LYS A 248 20.64 14.36 3.25
N ILE A 249 20.60 13.06 2.96
CA ILE A 249 21.06 12.00 3.88
C ILE A 249 22.59 12.04 4.03
N VAL A 250 23.31 12.07 2.91
CA VAL A 250 24.77 12.13 2.86
C VAL A 250 25.29 13.44 3.43
N GLY A 251 24.65 14.58 3.14
CA GLY A 251 25.00 15.87 3.73
C GLY A 251 24.93 15.86 5.26
N ARG A 252 23.90 15.20 5.84
CA ARG A 252 23.79 15.01 7.30
C ARG A 252 24.81 14.03 7.87
N MET A 253 25.23 13.01 7.12
CA MET A 253 26.30 12.11 7.54
C MET A 253 27.68 12.78 7.44
N SER A 254 27.94 13.55 6.38
CA SER A 254 29.21 14.25 6.16
C SER A 254 29.51 15.31 7.22
N THR A 255 28.49 15.95 7.81
CA THR A 255 28.67 16.86 8.95
C THR A 255 29.05 16.14 10.25
N HIS A 256 29.04 14.81 10.28
CA HIS A 256 29.26 13.99 11.47
C HIS A 256 30.39 12.95 11.33
N VAL A 257 31.10 12.92 10.20
CA VAL A 257 32.16 11.92 9.92
C VAL A 257 33.52 12.62 9.80
N ALA A 258 34.54 12.07 10.48
CA ALA A 258 35.91 12.55 10.39
C ALA A 258 36.49 12.38 8.96
N PRO A 259 37.36 13.30 8.50
CA PRO A 259 37.78 13.40 7.09
C PRO A 259 38.47 12.15 6.50
N ARG A 260 38.87 11.16 7.32
CA ARG A 260 39.46 9.90 6.84
C ARG A 260 38.47 8.95 6.17
N ASP A 261 37.21 8.92 6.60
CA ASP A 261 36.21 7.98 6.06
C ASP A 261 35.51 8.51 4.80
N GLN A 262 35.60 9.82 4.56
CA GLN A 262 35.05 10.48 3.37
C GLN A 262 35.75 10.05 2.08
N LYS A 263 37.05 9.72 2.15
CA LYS A 263 37.83 9.20 1.02
C LYS A 263 37.42 7.80 0.57
N ARG A 264 36.91 6.93 1.47
CA ARG A 264 36.47 5.58 1.08
C ARG A 264 35.12 5.57 0.35
N ILE A 265 34.25 6.53 0.68
CA ILE A 265 32.92 6.63 0.06
C ILE A 265 33.05 7.03 -1.42
N LEU A 266 34.00 7.92 -1.74
CA LEU A 266 34.28 8.37 -3.11
C LEU A 266 34.89 7.27 -4.01
N VAL A 267 35.70 6.36 -3.45
CA VAL A 267 36.32 5.27 -4.23
C VAL A 267 35.29 4.24 -4.69
N ASN A 268 34.23 4.01 -3.89
CA ASN A 268 33.13 3.12 -4.28
C ASN A 268 32.18 3.73 -5.33
N GLU A 269 32.24 5.05 -5.57
CA GLU A 269 31.43 5.70 -6.62
C GLU A 269 31.99 5.44 -8.02
N GLN A 270 33.30 5.25 -8.19
CA GLN A 270 33.91 5.00 -9.51
C GLN A 270 33.71 3.57 -10.03
N GLU A 271 33.60 2.57 -9.17
CA GLU A 271 33.37 1.17 -9.60
C GLU A 271 31.93 0.91 -10.08
N PHE A 272 30.96 1.74 -9.67
CA PHE A 272 29.54 1.48 -9.97
C PHE A 272 28.96 2.30 -11.13
N GLU A 273 29.62 3.38 -11.59
CA GLU A 273 29.29 4.01 -12.88
C GLU A 273 29.58 3.08 -14.08
N GLN A 274 30.33 1.99 -13.87
CA GLN A 274 30.58 0.97 -14.90
C GLN A 274 29.53 -0.15 -14.95
N ILE A 275 28.59 -0.21 -13.99
CA ILE A 275 27.65 -1.34 -13.83
C ILE A 275 26.19 -0.94 -14.15
N CYS A 276 25.87 0.36 -14.15
CA CYS A 276 24.55 0.88 -14.53
C CYS A 276 24.42 1.13 -16.03
#